data_AF-A0A1A8NEF6-F1
#
_entry.id   AF-A0A1A8NEF6-F1
#
_cell.length_a   1.000
_cell.length_b   1.000
_cell.length_c   1.000
_cell.angle_alpha   90.00
_cell.angle_beta   90.00
_cell.angle_gamma   90.00
#
_symmetry.space_group_name_H-M   'P 1'
#
loop_
_entity.id
_entity.type
_entity.pdbx_description
1 polymer ?
#
loop_
_entity_poly.entity_id
_entity_poly.type
_entity_poly.pdbx_seq_one_letter_code
_entity_poly.pdbx_strand_id
1 'polypeptide(L)'
;MPIVSASTGLHETLALLTSQLHPDANHKEDLVFLRDVFSEKSISYLMKIHEKLRQYEKYSPTPVLHSASCLAEDLAEELQSGALQEDERELLLLLSTPHLKAVLSAHDIVAQKKFDPVLPPLPEDLDDDFEEESVKIVRL
;
A
#
# COMPACT_ATOMS: atom_id res chain seq x y z
N MET A 1 26.92 1.92 -14.34
CA MET A 1 25.67 1.29 -13.88
C MET A 1 24.49 2.00 -14.52
N PRO A 2 23.45 1.29 -14.99
CA PRO A 2 22.31 1.93 -15.62
C PRO A 2 21.51 2.70 -14.57
N ILE A 3 21.16 3.93 -14.92
CA ILE A 3 20.43 4.88 -14.07
C ILE A 3 18.97 4.43 -14.06
N VAL A 4 18.50 3.91 -12.92
CA VAL A 4 17.07 3.67 -12.70
C VAL A 4 16.44 5.04 -12.41
N SER A 5 15.75 5.59 -13.40
CA SER A 5 14.96 6.81 -13.23
C SER A 5 13.75 6.50 -12.34
N ALA A 6 13.28 7.44 -11.53
CA ALA A 6 12.02 7.30 -10.79
C ALA A 6 10.79 7.08 -11.70
N SER A 7 10.98 7.15 -13.03
CA SER A 7 9.98 6.90 -14.08
C SER A 7 10.07 5.54 -14.77
N THR A 8 11.07 4.69 -14.49
CA THR A 8 11.12 3.34 -15.08
C THR A 8 10.01 2.49 -14.47
N GLY A 9 9.14 1.95 -15.32
CA GLY A 9 8.03 1.11 -14.87
C GLY A 9 8.57 -0.14 -14.20
N LEU A 10 7.85 -0.69 -13.22
CA LEU A 10 8.28 -1.88 -12.46
C LEU A 10 8.66 -3.06 -13.39
N HIS A 11 8.00 -3.19 -14.55
CA HIS A 11 8.35 -4.14 -15.60
C HIS A 11 9.78 -3.94 -16.17
N GLU A 12 10.19 -2.69 -16.39
CA GLU A 12 11.55 -2.37 -16.85
C GLU A 12 12.59 -2.65 -15.76
N THR A 13 12.29 -2.31 -14.50
CA THR A 13 13.15 -2.61 -13.36
C THR A 13 13.37 -4.11 -13.20
N LEU A 14 12.33 -4.92 -13.40
CA LEU A 14 12.42 -6.38 -13.32
C LEU A 14 13.19 -6.99 -14.50
N ALA A 15 13.02 -6.45 -15.71
CA ALA A 15 13.83 -6.86 -16.87
C ALA A 15 15.32 -6.48 -16.66
N LEU A 16 15.58 -5.34 -16.04
CA LEU A 16 16.93 -4.90 -15.63
C LEU A 16 17.52 -5.78 -14.53
N LEU A 17 16.72 -6.19 -13.53
CA LEU A 17 17.16 -7.09 -12.46
C LEU A 17 17.53 -8.47 -13.03
N THR A 18 16.68 -9.01 -13.91
CA THR A 18 16.91 -10.29 -14.60
C THR A 18 18.19 -10.26 -15.43
N SER A 19 18.55 -9.11 -16.01
CA SER A 19 19.77 -8.96 -16.82
C SER A 19 21.04 -8.67 -16.00
N GLN A 20 20.92 -8.31 -14.71
CA GLN A 20 22.04 -7.96 -13.82
C GLN A 20 22.41 -9.06 -12.82
N LEU A 21 21.68 -10.18 -12.76
CA LEU A 21 22.06 -11.32 -11.93
C LEU A 21 23.37 -11.95 -12.44
N HIS A 22 24.36 -12.06 -11.55
CA HIS A 22 25.76 -12.41 -11.87
C HIS A 22 25.89 -13.83 -12.45
N PRO A 23 26.71 -14.06 -13.49
CA PRO A 23 26.82 -15.36 -14.17
C PRO A 23 27.39 -16.51 -13.32
N ASP A 24 28.10 -16.19 -12.22
CA ASP A 24 28.70 -17.20 -11.31
C ASP A 24 27.74 -17.71 -10.23
N ALA A 25 26.60 -17.05 -10.06
CA ALA A 25 25.57 -17.55 -9.18
C ALA A 25 24.66 -18.50 -9.96
N ASN A 26 24.36 -19.67 -9.39
CA ASN A 26 23.56 -20.72 -10.03
C ASN A 26 22.06 -20.36 -10.10
N HIS A 27 21.75 -19.12 -10.49
CA HIS A 27 20.41 -18.54 -10.61
C HIS A 27 19.72 -18.94 -11.91
N LYS A 28 20.18 -19.96 -12.63
CA LYS A 28 19.55 -20.37 -13.89
C LYS A 28 18.09 -20.77 -13.68
N GLU A 29 17.80 -21.45 -12.58
CA GLU A 29 16.43 -21.83 -12.19
C GLU A 29 15.61 -20.60 -11.79
N ASP A 30 16.20 -19.69 -11.00
CA ASP A 30 15.56 -18.43 -10.60
C ASP A 30 15.24 -17.54 -11.82
N LEU A 31 16.14 -17.45 -12.79
CA LEU A 31 15.95 -16.67 -14.03
C LEU A 31 14.87 -17.26 -14.90
N VAL A 32 14.82 -18.59 -15.02
CA VAL A 32 13.74 -19.29 -15.73
C VAL A 32 12.40 -19.05 -15.02
N PHE A 33 12.38 -19.15 -13.69
CA PHE A 33 11.20 -18.88 -12.88
C PHE A 33 10.71 -17.43 -13.05
N LEU A 34 11.58 -16.43 -12.89
CA LEU A 34 11.22 -15.03 -13.06
C LEU A 34 10.72 -14.73 -14.47
N ARG A 35 11.39 -15.28 -15.50
CA ARG A 35 10.92 -15.17 -16.89
C ARG A 35 9.51 -15.72 -17.03
N ASP A 36 9.26 -16.92 -16.49
CA ASP A 36 7.96 -17.58 -16.62
C ASP A 36 6.88 -16.77 -15.89
N VAL A 37 7.12 -16.36 -14.65
CA VAL A 37 6.20 -15.51 -13.85
C VAL A 37 5.90 -14.18 -14.56
N PHE A 38 6.91 -13.48 -15.08
CA PHE A 38 6.70 -12.18 -15.74
C PHE A 38 6.12 -12.30 -17.15
N SER A 39 6.22 -13.47 -17.77
CA SER A 39 5.55 -13.76 -19.04
C SER A 39 4.07 -14.09 -18.87
N GLU A 40 3.61 -14.35 -17.64
CA GLU A 40 2.20 -14.61 -17.35
C GLU A 40 1.34 -13.37 -17.64
N LYS A 41 0.30 -13.56 -18.45
CA LYS A 41 -0.64 -12.49 -18.82
C LYS A 41 -1.35 -11.91 -17.61
N SER A 42 -1.68 -12.75 -16.61
CA SER A 42 -2.33 -12.35 -15.37
C SER A 42 -1.47 -11.33 -14.60
N ILE A 43 -0.18 -11.59 -14.45
CA ILE A 43 0.77 -10.67 -13.81
C ILE A 43 0.91 -9.39 -14.63
N SER A 44 1.01 -9.49 -15.96
CA SER A 44 1.08 -8.30 -16.82
C SER A 44 -0.13 -7.36 -16.63
N TYR A 45 -1.34 -7.92 -16.54
CA TYR A 45 -2.55 -7.14 -16.29
C TYR A 45 -2.58 -6.55 -14.88
N LEU A 46 -2.22 -7.33 -13.86
CA LEU A 46 -2.16 -6.86 -12.47
C LEU A 46 -1.21 -5.66 -12.34
N MET A 47 -0.04 -5.73 -12.97
CA MET A 47 0.97 -4.68 -12.96
C MET A 47 0.46 -3.40 -13.65
N LYS A 48 -0.27 -3.53 -14.76
CA LYS A 48 -0.90 -2.39 -15.44
C LYS A 48 -1.97 -1.73 -14.57
N ILE A 49 -2.79 -2.52 -13.88
CA ILE A 49 -3.80 -2.00 -12.94
C ILE A 49 -3.11 -1.27 -11.80
N HIS A 50 -2.08 -1.87 -11.20
CA HIS A 50 -1.30 -1.26 -10.13
C HIS A 50 -0.71 0.09 -10.56
N GLU A 51 -0.03 0.14 -11.71
CA GLU A 51 0.56 1.37 -12.24
C GLU A 51 -0.48 2.47 -12.47
N LYS A 52 -1.66 2.11 -12.99
CA LYS A 52 -2.77 3.06 -13.19
C LYS A 52 -3.36 3.57 -11.88
N LEU A 53 -3.50 2.72 -10.87
CA LEU A 53 -3.99 3.12 -9.56
C LEU A 53 -2.96 3.99 -8.81
N ARG A 54 -1.68 3.65 -8.90
CA ARG A 54 -0.57 4.37 -8.26
C ARG A 54 -0.47 5.82 -8.70
N GLN A 55 -0.90 6.15 -9.93
CA GLN A 55 -0.96 7.53 -10.41
C GLN A 55 -1.84 8.43 -9.53
N TYR A 56 -2.84 7.87 -8.84
CA TYR A 56 -3.71 8.61 -7.93
C TYR A 56 -3.13 8.77 -6.53
N GLU A 57 -2.09 8.01 -6.15
CA GLU A 57 -1.44 8.11 -4.84
C GLU A 57 -0.87 9.51 -4.59
N LYS A 58 -0.27 10.13 -5.63
CA LYS A 58 0.23 11.51 -5.56
C LYS A 58 -0.86 12.55 -5.27
N TYR A 59 -2.11 12.25 -5.61
CA TYR A 59 -3.26 13.12 -5.41
C TYR A 59 -4.10 12.68 -4.20
N SER A 60 -3.62 11.73 -3.41
CA SER A 60 -4.34 11.26 -2.24
C SER A 60 -4.50 12.38 -1.21
N PRO A 61 -5.72 12.66 -0.72
CA PRO A 61 -5.93 13.64 0.32
C PRO A 61 -5.39 13.11 1.65
N THR A 62 -4.90 14.02 2.50
CA THR A 62 -4.56 13.67 3.89
C THR A 62 -5.86 13.38 4.66
N PRO A 63 -6.01 12.21 5.28
CA PRO A 63 -7.19 11.91 6.07
C PRO A 63 -7.24 12.83 7.31
N VAL A 64 -8.42 13.37 7.61
CA VAL A 64 -8.63 14.26 8.77
C VAL A 64 -8.51 13.48 10.08
N LEU A 65 -8.92 12.20 10.05
CA LEU A 65 -8.88 11.27 11.17
C LEU A 65 -8.54 9.87 10.64
N HIS A 66 -8.07 8.97 11.49
CA HIS A 66 -7.76 7.59 11.10
C HIS A 66 -8.77 6.57 11.66
N SER A 67 -9.70 7.00 12.51
CA SER A 67 -10.63 6.20 13.29
C SER A 67 -12.07 6.80 13.26
N ALA A 68 -12.57 7.10 12.07
CA ALA A 68 -13.90 7.67 11.88
C ALA A 68 -15.02 6.69 12.25
N SER A 69 -14.79 5.37 12.13
CA SER A 69 -15.75 4.36 12.59
C SER A 69 -15.95 4.41 14.10
N CYS A 70 -14.87 4.46 14.88
CA CYS A 70 -14.94 4.60 16.33
C CYS A 70 -15.63 5.90 16.75
N LEU A 71 -15.31 7.03 16.10
CA LEU A 71 -15.97 8.31 16.40
C LEU A 71 -17.49 8.25 16.17
N ALA A 72 -17.93 7.56 15.11
CA ALA A 72 -19.35 7.38 14.82
C ALA A 72 -20.05 6.48 15.85
N GLU A 73 -19.34 5.47 16.39
CA GLU A 73 -19.84 4.62 17.47
C GLU A 73 -19.97 5.41 18.78
N ASP A 74 -18.94 6.15 19.17
CA ASP A 74 -18.94 7.01 20.36
C ASP A 74 -20.08 8.03 20.30
N LEU A 75 -20.28 8.69 19.15
CA LEU A 75 -21.38 9.63 18.93
C LEU A 75 -22.74 8.94 19.02
N ALA A 76 -22.89 7.74 18.44
CA ALA A 76 -24.14 7.00 18.50
C ALA A 76 -24.49 6.58 19.94
N GLU A 77 -23.50 6.27 20.78
CA GLU A 77 -23.69 5.99 22.20
C GLU A 77 -24.11 7.26 22.97
N GLU A 78 -23.45 8.39 22.70
CA GLU A 78 -23.75 9.67 23.34
C GLU A 78 -25.19 10.12 23.04
N LEU A 79 -25.65 10.02 21.79
CA LEU A 79 -27.02 10.37 21.39
C LEU A 79 -28.07 9.53 22.14
N GLN A 80 -27.79 8.25 22.38
CA GLN A 80 -28.71 7.35 23.07
C GLN A 80 -28.81 7.59 24.58
N SER A 81 -27.91 8.39 25.16
CA SER A 81 -27.89 8.68 26.60
C SER A 81 -28.97 9.67 27.05
N GLY A 82 -29.60 10.38 26.11
CA GLY A 82 -30.58 11.45 26.37
C GLY A 82 -31.94 11.26 25.72
N ALA A 83 -32.82 12.25 25.89
CA ALA A 83 -34.09 12.30 25.20
C ALA A 83 -33.87 12.77 23.75
N LEU A 84 -33.89 11.83 22.81
CA LEU A 84 -33.61 12.10 21.40
C LEU A 84 -34.65 13.03 20.74
N GLN A 85 -34.18 14.18 20.25
CA GLN A 85 -34.89 15.04 19.31
C GLN A 85 -35.06 14.35 17.94
N GLU A 86 -35.91 14.90 17.07
CA GLU A 86 -36.21 14.30 15.76
C GLU A 86 -34.94 14.17 14.90
N ASP A 87 -34.15 15.23 14.79
CA ASP A 87 -32.88 15.26 14.04
C ASP A 87 -31.85 14.25 14.59
N GLU A 88 -31.79 14.10 15.91
CA GLU A 88 -30.88 13.15 16.58
C GLU A 88 -31.27 11.69 16.28
N ARG A 89 -32.58 11.41 16.18
CA ARG A 89 -33.07 10.07 15.77
C ARG A 89 -32.73 9.77 14.32
N GLU A 90 -32.89 10.76 13.44
CA GLU A 90 -32.55 10.61 12.03
C GLU A 90 -31.05 10.33 11.86
N LEU A 91 -30.21 11.10 12.56
CA LEU A 91 -28.76 10.89 12.56
C LEU A 91 -28.39 9.51 13.10
N LEU A 92 -28.96 9.09 14.24
CA LEU A 92 -28.69 7.78 14.81
C LEU A 92 -29.10 6.64 13.86
N LEU A 93 -30.24 6.78 13.17
CA LEU A 93 -30.68 5.83 12.16
C LEU A 93 -29.67 5.76 11.00
N LEU A 94 -29.18 6.91 10.53
CA LEU A 94 -28.20 7.00 9.45
C LEU A 94 -26.86 6.34 9.83
N LEU A 95 -26.34 6.66 11.02
CA LEU A 95 -25.11 6.06 11.60
C LEU A 95 -25.25 4.54 11.77
N SER A 96 -26.47 4.07 12.00
CA SER A 96 -26.77 2.64 12.14
C SER A 96 -26.86 1.89 10.80
N THR A 97 -26.92 2.59 9.67
CA THR A 97 -27.05 1.92 8.37
C THR A 97 -25.77 1.13 8.00
N PRO A 98 -25.91 -0.06 7.39
CA PRO A 98 -24.76 -0.88 7.01
C PRO A 98 -23.85 -0.18 6.00
N HIS A 99 -24.43 0.63 5.10
CA HIS A 99 -23.68 1.35 4.08
C HIS A 99 -22.78 2.41 4.69
N LEU A 100 -23.27 3.21 5.64
CA LEU A 100 -22.45 4.24 6.27
C LEU A 100 -21.34 3.60 7.12
N LYS A 101 -21.66 2.54 7.88
CA LYS A 101 -20.64 1.77 8.61
C LYS A 101 -19.56 1.21 7.68
N ALA A 102 -19.94 0.68 6.51
CA ALA A 102 -18.99 0.18 5.53
C ALA A 102 -18.09 1.30 4.96
N VAL A 103 -18.65 2.49 4.71
CA VAL A 103 -17.87 3.65 4.25
C VAL A 103 -16.87 4.10 5.31
N LEU A 104 -17.28 4.20 6.57
CA LEU A 104 -16.40 4.59 7.68
C LEU A 104 -15.30 3.54 7.94
N SER A 105 -15.65 2.26 7.82
CA SER A 105 -14.67 1.17 7.90
C SER A 105 -13.64 1.23 6.77
N ALA A 106 -14.10 1.44 5.53
CA ALA A 106 -13.22 1.59 4.37
C ALA A 106 -12.33 2.83 4.51
N HIS A 107 -12.87 3.94 5.01
CA HIS A 107 -12.10 5.15 5.33
C HIS A 107 -10.95 4.82 6.27
N ASP A 108 -11.21 4.12 7.38
CA ASP A 108 -10.18 3.82 8.39
C ASP A 108 -9.11 2.87 7.85
N ILE A 109 -9.49 1.88 7.04
CA ILE A 109 -8.53 0.97 6.37
C ILE A 109 -7.59 1.74 5.45
N VAL A 110 -8.15 2.66 4.64
CA VAL A 110 -7.37 3.46 3.70
C VAL A 110 -6.49 4.48 4.43
N ALA A 111 -7.04 5.18 5.42
CA ALA A 111 -6.33 6.18 6.21
C ALA A 111 -5.15 5.57 6.98
N GLN A 112 -5.35 4.39 7.58
CA GLN A 112 -4.31 3.68 8.34
C GLN A 112 -3.34 2.89 7.46
N LYS A 113 -3.53 2.90 6.12
CA LYS A 113 -2.79 2.06 5.18
C LYS A 113 -2.75 0.57 5.57
N LYS A 114 -3.85 0.06 6.16
CA LYS A 114 -4.01 -1.35 6.57
C LYS A 114 -4.17 -2.33 5.40
N PHE A 115 -3.69 -1.93 4.23
CA PHE A 115 -3.60 -2.73 3.02
C PHE A 115 -2.14 -2.91 2.57
N ASP A 116 -1.19 -2.16 3.16
CA ASP A 116 0.22 -2.32 2.86
C ASP A 116 0.74 -3.63 3.45
N PRO A 117 1.59 -4.38 2.72
CA PRO A 117 2.15 -5.62 3.23
C PRO A 117 3.01 -5.32 4.46
N VAL A 118 2.72 -6.01 5.57
CA VAL A 118 3.55 -5.97 6.77
C VAL A 118 4.81 -6.77 6.48
N LEU A 119 5.97 -6.11 6.50
CA LEU A 119 7.25 -6.80 6.41
C LEU A 119 7.46 -7.65 7.67
N PRO A 120 7.97 -8.89 7.54
CA PRO A 120 8.43 -9.63 8.70
C PRO A 120 9.55 -8.84 9.41
N PRO A 121 9.67 -8.94 10.74
CA PRO A 121 10.78 -8.33 11.45
C PRO A 121 12.10 -8.86 10.87
N LEU A 122 13.11 -8.00 10.82
CA LEU A 122 14.45 -8.40 10.40
C LEU A 122 14.98 -9.47 11.37
N PRO A 123 15.62 -10.55 10.87
CA PRO A 123 16.32 -11.51 11.72
C PRO A 123 17.39 -10.81 12.58
N GLU A 124 17.53 -11.21 13.84
CA GLU A 124 18.53 -10.65 14.78
C GLU A 124 19.98 -10.96 14.35
N ASP A 125 20.17 -11.92 13.43
CA ASP A 125 21.48 -12.39 12.94
C ASP A 125 21.92 -11.74 11.62
N LEU A 126 21.25 -10.66 11.16
CA LEU A 126 21.79 -9.88 10.05
C LEU A 126 22.95 -9.04 10.59
N ASP A 127 24.18 -9.47 10.33
CA ASP A 127 25.37 -8.67 10.60
C ASP A 127 25.16 -7.23 10.07
N ASP A 128 25.44 -6.23 10.91
CA ASP A 128 25.42 -4.78 10.61
C ASP A 128 26.34 -4.38 9.42
N ASP A 129 26.98 -5.35 8.77
CA ASP A 129 27.85 -5.18 7.60
C ASP A 129 27.09 -4.82 6.31
N PHE A 130 25.75 -4.82 6.32
CA PHE A 130 24.98 -4.08 5.32
C PHE A 130 25.01 -2.58 5.66
N GLU A 131 26.19 -1.97 5.62
CA GLU A 131 26.29 -0.51 5.50
C GLU A 131 25.45 -0.14 4.27
N GLU A 132 24.31 0.52 4.48
CA GLU A 132 23.58 1.23 3.43
C GLU A 132 24.59 2.19 2.79
N GLU A 133 25.21 1.76 1.68
CA GLU A 133 26.17 2.56 0.92
C GLU A 133 25.41 3.74 0.31
N SER A 134 25.20 4.75 1.14
CA SER A 134 24.44 5.95 0.84
C SER A 134 25.28 6.80 -0.11
N VAL A 135 25.11 6.59 -1.40
CA VAL A 135 25.87 7.33 -2.42
C VAL A 135 25.42 8.78 -2.45
N LYS A 136 26.26 9.70 -1.96
CA LYS A 136 26.02 11.15 -2.00
C LYS A 136 26.17 11.66 -3.44
N ILE A 137 25.06 11.98 -4.10
CA ILE A 137 25.08 12.49 -5.48
C ILE A 137 25.57 13.95 -5.49
N VAL A 138 26.74 14.18 -6.08
CA VAL A 138 27.27 15.54 -6.37
C VAL A 138 26.86 15.93 -7.78
N ARG A 139 26.20 17.08 -7.96
CA ARG A 139 25.93 17.68 -9.27
C ARG A 139 27.17 18.46 -9.74
N LEU A 140 27.65 18.18 -10.95
CA LEU A 140 28.61 18.99 -11.70
C LEU A 140 27.86 19.84 -12.74
#